data_AF-A0A519LCM5-F1
#
_entry.id   AF-A0A519LCM5-F1
#
_cell.length_a   1.000
_cell.length_b   1.000
_cell.length_c   1.000
_cell.angle_alpha   90.00
_cell.angle_beta   90.00
_cell.angle_gamma   90.00
#
_symmetry.space_group_name_H-M   'P 1'
#
loop_
_entity.id
_entity.type
_entity.pdbx_description
1 polymer ?
#
loop_
_entity_poly.entity_id
_entity_poly.type
_entity_poly.pdbx_seq_one_letter_code
_entity_poly.pdbx_strand_id
1 'polypeptide(L)'
;SPSILNASPEAATGGNIALIRTGDRLRIDLNTGRADILISEAELAERRTAFEAAGGYKYPASQTPWQEIQRGMVGELETGAVLEPAVKYHRIVDKFGLPRDNH
;
A
#
# COMPACT_ATOMS: atom_id res chain seq x y z
N SER A 1 18.57 -8.53 -12.28
CA SER A 1 17.76 -8.02 -13.40
C SER A 1 17.33 -6.59 -13.07
N PRO A 2 17.18 -5.70 -14.06
CA PRO A 2 16.53 -4.41 -13.83
C PRO A 2 15.05 -4.64 -13.54
N SER A 3 14.55 -4.07 -12.44
CA SER A 3 13.17 -4.25 -11.97
C SER A 3 12.58 -2.91 -11.50
N ILE A 4 11.27 -2.72 -11.69
CA ILE A 4 10.49 -1.66 -11.04
C ILE A 4 9.89 -2.28 -9.78
N LEU A 5 10.10 -1.64 -8.63
CA LEU A 5 9.73 -2.16 -7.31
C LEU A 5 8.91 -1.11 -6.55
N ASN A 6 8.30 -1.54 -5.44
CA ASN A 6 7.63 -0.66 -4.46
C ASN A 6 6.48 0.17 -5.02
N ALA A 7 5.78 -0.33 -6.05
CA ALA A 7 4.58 0.31 -6.58
C ALA A 7 3.55 0.51 -5.46
N SER A 8 3.19 1.78 -5.22
CA SER A 8 2.25 2.21 -4.18
C SER A 8 1.10 3.00 -4.84
N PRO A 9 -0.17 2.82 -4.42
CA PRO A 9 -0.63 1.83 -3.46
C PRO A 9 -0.42 0.39 -3.97
N GLU A 10 -0.12 -0.54 -3.05
CA GLU A 10 0.02 -1.95 -3.39
C GLU A 10 -1.32 -2.59 -3.80
N ALA A 11 -1.27 -3.83 -4.29
CA ALA A 11 -2.48 -4.52 -4.74
C ALA A 11 -3.48 -4.77 -3.60
N ALA A 12 -2.97 -5.12 -2.42
CA ALA A 12 -3.76 -5.47 -1.25
C ALA A 12 -4.55 -4.29 -0.66
N THR A 13 -4.06 -3.07 -0.84
CA THR A 13 -4.68 -1.82 -0.37
C THR A 13 -5.48 -1.10 -1.46
N GLY A 14 -5.66 -1.72 -2.62
CA GLY A 14 -6.56 -1.26 -3.67
C GLY A 14 -5.87 -0.56 -4.85
N GLY A 15 -4.55 -0.54 -4.91
CA GLY A 15 -3.79 0.02 -6.03
C GLY A 15 -4.18 -0.54 -7.39
N ASN A 16 -3.97 0.23 -8.45
CA ASN A 16 -4.31 -0.18 -9.82
C ASN A 16 -3.52 -1.39 -10.32
N ILE A 17 -2.39 -1.70 -9.68
CA ILE A 17 -1.62 -2.92 -9.96
C ILE A 17 -2.44 -4.20 -9.72
N ALA A 18 -3.48 -4.16 -8.88
CA ALA A 18 -4.41 -5.28 -8.67
C ALA A 18 -5.32 -5.57 -9.88
N LEU A 19 -5.48 -4.61 -10.80
CA LEU A 19 -6.42 -4.71 -11.94
C LEU A 19 -5.74 -5.11 -13.27
N ILE A 20 -4.41 -5.14 -13.28
CA ILE A 20 -3.64 -5.51 -14.46
C ILE A 20 -3.82 -7.01 -14.72
N ARG A 21 -4.02 -7.36 -15.98
CA ARG A 21 -4.23 -8.73 -16.46
C ARG A 21 -3.13 -9.12 -17.43
N THR A 22 -2.82 -10.41 -17.50
CA THR A 22 -1.89 -10.94 -18.50
C THR A 22 -2.33 -10.53 -19.90
N GLY A 23 -1.40 -9.96 -20.67
CA GLY A 23 -1.64 -9.48 -22.02
C GLY A 23 -1.94 -7.97 -22.12
N ASP A 24 -2.19 -7.28 -21.00
CA ASP A 24 -2.29 -5.82 -21.02
C ASP A 24 -0.95 -5.20 -21.47
N ARG A 25 -1.05 -4.13 -22.26
CA ARG A 25 0.13 -3.39 -22.69
C ARG A 25 0.45 -2.32 -21.65
N LEU A 26 1.72 -2.25 -21.26
CA LEU A 26 2.27 -1.20 -20.41
C LEU A 26 3.21 -0.31 -21.23
N ARG A 27 3.16 1.00 -21.00
CA ARG A 27 4.15 1.96 -21.50
C ARG A 27 5.02 2.41 -20.33
N ILE A 28 6.32 2.15 -20.44
CA ILE A 28 7.33 2.63 -19.48
C ILE A 28 8.16 3.70 -20.17
N ASP A 29 8.18 4.91 -19.61
CA ASP A 29 9.00 6.02 -20.06
C ASP A 29 9.92 6.47 -18.92
N LEU A 30 11.21 6.18 -19.06
CA LEU A 30 12.23 6.50 -18.05
C LEU A 30 12.66 7.97 -18.10
N ASN A 31 12.41 8.68 -19.20
CA ASN A 31 12.73 10.12 -19.29
C ASN A 31 11.72 10.94 -18.50
N THR A 32 10.45 10.53 -18.51
CA THR A 32 9.37 11.19 -17.76
C THR A 32 9.03 10.51 -16.44
N GLY A 33 9.62 9.35 -16.14
CA GLY A 33 9.38 8.60 -14.91
C GLY A 33 7.95 8.02 -14.84
N ARG A 34 7.37 7.64 -15.98
CA ARG A 34 5.99 7.14 -16.07
C ARG A 34 5.91 5.66 -16.37
N ALA A 35 4.91 5.02 -15.77
CA ALA A 35 4.49 3.66 -16.05
C ALA A 35 2.96 3.64 -16.18
N ASP A 36 2.46 3.56 -17.41
CA ASP A 36 1.04 3.64 -17.73
C ASP A 36 0.53 2.29 -18.27
N ILE A 37 -0.62 1.82 -17.79
CA ILE A 37 -1.38 0.76 -18.47
C ILE A 37 -2.16 1.35 -19.64
N LEU A 38 -2.06 0.72 -20.81
CA LEU A 38 -2.68 1.22 -22.05
C LEU A 38 -4.08 0.65 -22.25
N ILE A 39 -4.98 0.97 -21.31
CA ILE A 39 -6.43 0.70 -21.40
C ILE A 39 -7.20 2.00 -21.20
N SER A 40 -8.48 2.01 -21.57
CA SER A 40 -9.34 3.18 -21.33
C SER A 40 -9.68 3.30 -19.85
N GLU A 41 -10.02 4.52 -19.40
CA GLU A 41 -10.53 4.75 -18.05
C GLU A 41 -11.83 3.98 -17.78
N ALA A 42 -12.67 3.82 -18.80
CA ALA A 42 -13.90 3.05 -18.72
C ALA A 42 -13.64 1.57 -18.44
N GLU A 43 -12.67 0.96 -19.15
CA GLU A 43 -12.24 -0.42 -18.89
C GLU A 43 -11.64 -0.54 -17.48
N LEU A 44 -10.79 0.40 -17.08
CA LEU A 44 -10.19 0.37 -15.74
C LEU A 44 -11.25 0.46 -14.64
N ALA A 45 -12.28 1.29 -14.83
CA ALA A 45 -13.41 1.43 -13.91
C ALA A 45 -14.27 0.16 -13.87
N GLU A 46 -14.56 -0.46 -15.03
CA GLU A 46 -15.27 -1.74 -15.08
C GLU A 46 -14.52 -2.83 -14.32
N ARG A 47 -13.19 -2.92 -14.53
CA ARG A 47 -12.33 -3.85 -13.80
C ARG A 47 -12.34 -3.58 -12.31
N ARG A 48 -12.33 -2.31 -11.89
CA ARG A 48 -12.41 -1.90 -10.47
C ARG A 48 -13.72 -2.41 -9.85
N THR A 49 -14.85 -2.16 -10.49
CA THR A 49 -16.16 -2.62 -10.01
C THR A 49 -16.24 -4.14 -9.94
N ALA A 50 -15.76 -4.85 -10.97
CA ALA A 50 -15.74 -6.31 -10.98
C ALA A 50 -14.83 -6.88 -9.88
N PHE A 51 -13.67 -6.25 -9.63
CA PHE A 51 -12.73 -6.63 -8.59
C PHE A 51 -13.30 -6.44 -7.19
N GLU A 52 -13.97 -5.31 -6.93
CA GLU A 52 -14.65 -5.04 -5.67
C GLU A 52 -15.83 -6.00 -5.46
N ALA A 53 -16.63 -6.27 -6.50
CA ALA A 53 -17.72 -7.25 -6.44
C ALA A 53 -17.24 -8.68 -6.17
N ALA A 54 -16.04 -9.04 -6.63
CA ALA A 54 -15.38 -10.30 -6.29
C ALA A 54 -14.80 -10.33 -4.86
N GLY A 55 -14.97 -9.25 -4.09
CA GLY A 55 -14.49 -9.11 -2.71
C GLY A 55 -13.01 -8.71 -2.61
N GLY A 56 -12.50 -7.96 -3.58
CA GLY A 56 -11.18 -7.34 -3.57
C GLY A 56 -10.00 -8.31 -3.61
N TYR A 57 -8.83 -7.80 -3.22
CA TYR A 57 -7.59 -8.57 -3.21
C TYR A 57 -7.69 -9.70 -2.17
N LYS A 58 -7.30 -10.92 -2.58
CA LYS A 58 -7.35 -12.08 -1.69
C LYS A 58 -6.03 -12.25 -0.97
N TYR A 59 -6.06 -12.15 0.35
CA TYR A 59 -4.95 -12.52 1.22
C TYR A 59 -5.44 -13.38 2.39
N PRO A 60 -4.57 -14.24 2.97
CA PRO A 60 -4.92 -15.02 4.15
C PRO A 60 -5.29 -14.13 5.33
N ALA A 61 -6.21 -14.61 6.18
CA ALA A 61 -6.50 -13.98 7.46
C ALA A 61 -5.23 -13.80 8.30
N SER A 62 -5.24 -12.83 9.21
CA SER A 62 -4.14 -12.65 10.16
C SER A 62 -4.07 -13.89 11.06
N GLN A 63 -2.90 -14.48 11.18
CA GLN A 63 -2.65 -15.72 11.93
C GLN A 63 -1.97 -15.46 13.27
N THR A 64 -1.45 -14.23 13.46
CA THR A 64 -0.81 -13.82 14.71
C THR A 64 -1.25 -12.41 15.09
N PRO A 65 -1.21 -12.05 16.39
CA PRO A 65 -1.49 -10.69 16.83
C PRO A 65 -0.61 -9.63 16.14
N TRP A 66 0.66 -9.96 15.86
CA TRP A 66 1.55 -9.03 15.18
C TRP A 66 1.12 -8.77 13.72
N GLN A 67 0.64 -9.78 13.00
CA GLN A 67 0.12 -9.58 11.65
C GLN A 67 -1.12 -8.68 11.64
N GLU A 68 -2.00 -8.82 12.62
CA GLU A 68 -3.17 -7.94 12.76
C GLU A 68 -2.77 -6.48 13.05
N ILE A 69 -1.85 -6.27 14.00
CA ILE A 69 -1.31 -4.94 14.31
C ILE A 69 -0.63 -4.33 13.08
N GLN A 70 0.22 -5.09 12.39
CA GLN A 70 0.95 -4.63 11.22
C GLN A 70 -0.01 -4.19 10.10
N ARG A 71 -0.98 -5.03 9.74
CA ARG A 71 -1.96 -4.73 8.68
C ARG A 71 -2.89 -3.56 9.01
N GLY A 72 -3.14 -3.32 10.30
CA GLY A 72 -3.95 -2.20 10.76
C GLY A 72 -3.22 -0.87 10.90
N MET A 73 -1.88 -0.86 10.83
CA MET A 73 -1.09 0.34 11.16
C MET A 73 -0.02 0.71 10.13
N VAL A 74 0.50 -0.23 9.36
CA VAL A 74 1.58 0.04 8.40
C VAL A 74 1.04 0.73 7.16
N GLY A 75 1.73 1.79 6.73
CA GLY A 75 1.46 2.49 5.48
C GLY A 75 2.18 1.90 4.26
N GLU A 76 2.03 2.56 3.11
CA GLU A 76 2.63 2.16 1.85
C GLU A 76 4.15 2.33 1.82
N LEU A 77 4.83 1.68 0.88
CA LEU A 77 6.28 1.86 0.71
C LEU A 77 6.66 3.26 0.24
N GLU A 78 5.76 4.00 -0.43
CA GLU A 78 5.99 5.41 -0.79
C GLU A 78 6.18 6.32 0.42
N THR A 79 5.57 6.01 1.57
CA THR A 79 5.75 6.73 2.84
C THR A 79 6.75 6.06 3.78
N GLY A 80 7.37 4.95 3.34
CA GLY A 80 8.42 4.24 4.06
C GLY A 80 7.95 3.00 4.84
N ALA A 81 6.71 2.54 4.65
CA ALA A 81 6.14 1.35 5.28
C ALA A 81 6.31 1.32 6.82
N VAL A 82 6.19 2.48 7.45
CA VAL A 82 6.24 2.64 8.91
C VAL A 82 4.87 2.38 9.52
N LEU A 83 4.82 2.23 10.84
CA LEU A 83 3.57 2.35 11.60
C LEU A 83 3.10 3.81 11.49
N GLU A 84 2.07 4.09 10.68
CA GLU A 84 1.59 5.45 10.41
C GLU A 84 1.25 6.22 11.70
N PRO A 85 0.61 5.63 12.73
CA PRO A 85 0.39 6.34 14.00
C PRO A 85 1.67 6.69 14.77
N ALA A 86 2.80 6.04 14.47
CA ALA A 86 4.06 6.23 15.20
C ALA A 86 4.75 7.56 14.86
N VAL A 87 4.57 8.08 13.64
CA VAL A 87 5.28 9.27 13.14
C VAL A 87 4.93 10.56 13.89
N LYS A 88 3.87 10.55 14.72
CA LYS A 88 3.52 11.69 15.60
C LYS A 88 4.37 11.74 16.88
N TYR A 89 4.98 10.63 17.27
CA TYR A 89 5.64 10.46 18.56
C TYR A 89 7.14 10.75 18.45
N HIS A 90 7.50 12.02 18.64
CA HIS A 90 8.90 12.47 18.67
C HIS A 90 9.21 13.31 19.89
N ARG A 91 10.46 13.25 20.37
CA ARG A 91 10.96 13.98 21.55
C ARG A 91 10.07 13.74 22.78
N ILE A 92 9.85 12.46 23.10
CA ILE A 92 8.82 12.03 24.06
C ILE A 92 9.01 12.66 25.44
N VAL A 93 10.22 12.61 25.99
CA VAL A 93 10.50 13.19 27.31
C VAL A 93 10.36 14.71 27.29
N ASP A 94 10.88 15.37 26.25
CA ASP A 94 10.80 16.83 26.14
C ASP A 94 9.35 17.33 25.99
N LYS A 95 8.48 16.57 25.31
CA LYS A 95 7.10 16.96 25.03
C LYS A 95 6.10 16.51 26.09
N PHE A 96 6.27 15.31 26.63
CA PHE A 96 5.29 14.66 27.51
C PHE A 96 5.80 14.44 28.93
N GLY A 97 7.06 14.79 29.21
CA GLY A 97 7.70 14.60 30.51
C GLY A 97 8.22 13.17 30.71
N LEU A 98 8.85 12.95 31.87
CA LEU A 98 9.20 11.59 32.31
C LEU A 98 7.92 10.77 32.52
N PRO A 99 7.93 9.47 32.19
CA PRO A 99 6.80 8.60 32.50
C PRO A 99 6.59 8.53 34.02
N ARG A 100 5.38 8.11 34.42
CA ARG A 100 5.05 7.92 35.84
C ARG A 100 6.07 7.01 36.51
N ASP A 101 6.49 7.40 37.72
CA ASP A 101 7.13 6.45 38.62
C ASP A 101 6.12 5.36 38.99
N ASN A 102 6.57 4.11 39.05
CA ASN A 102 5.70 2.98 39.28
C ASN A 102 5.82 2.39 40.69
N HIS A 103 6.85 2.76 41.48
CA HIS A 103 7.04 2.35 42.87
C HIS A 103 7.77 3.43 43.68
#